data_AF-A0A373LN18-F1
#
_entry.id   AF-A0A373LN18-F1
#
_cell.length_a   1.000
_cell.length_b   1.000
_cell.length_c   1.000
_cell.angle_alpha   90.00
_cell.angle_beta   90.00
_cell.angle_gamma   90.00
#
_symmetry.space_group_name_H-M   'P 1'
#
loop_
_entity.id
_entity.type
_entity.pdbx_description
1 polymer ?
#
loop_
_entity_poly.entity_id
_entity_poly.type
_entity_poly.pdbx_seq_one_letter_code
_entity_poly.pdbx_strand_id
1 'polypeptide(L)'
;MNCEVFQEKINDFIFDRIEYSEDLEDFLSHAKECKDCMEELQLYYTIHRGLEDVPAPFEGEETKKAEEELQDLIEYYDEYLQRQKSYKKAARISIIAILAIVLSTFSYVIVKIILF
;
A
#
# COMPACT_ATOMS: atom_id res chain seq x y z
N MET A 1 10.05 -7.64 5.50
CA MET A 1 11.42 -7.32 5.99
C MET A 1 11.74 -7.94 7.35
N ASN A 2 13.00 -7.85 7.84
CA ASN A 2 13.44 -8.27 9.18
C ASN A 2 13.50 -7.05 10.15
N CYS A 3 13.69 -7.28 11.45
CA CYS A 3 13.67 -6.22 12.47
C CYS A 3 14.77 -5.15 12.27
N GLU A 4 15.98 -5.54 11.87
CA GLU A 4 17.10 -4.60 11.66
C GLU A 4 16.79 -3.62 10.53
N VAL A 5 16.31 -4.13 9.39
CA VAL A 5 15.90 -3.32 8.24
C VAL A 5 14.66 -2.47 8.57
N PHE A 6 13.75 -2.99 9.39
CA PHE A 6 12.59 -2.25 9.87
C PHE A 6 13.02 -1.03 10.69
N GLN A 7 13.90 -1.24 11.67
CA GLN A 7 14.42 -0.19 12.54
C GLN A 7 15.09 0.95 11.76
N GLU A 8 15.90 0.59 10.76
CA GLU A 8 16.53 1.58 9.86
C GLU A 8 15.51 2.43 9.10
N LYS A 9 14.33 1.88 8.79
CA LYS A 9 13.27 2.53 8.02
C LYS A 9 12.24 3.28 8.86
N ILE A 10 12.26 3.20 10.20
CA ILE A 10 11.27 3.87 11.07
C ILE A 10 11.20 5.38 10.79
N ASN A 11 12.36 6.04 10.76
CA ASN A 11 12.40 7.48 10.48
C ASN A 11 11.89 7.78 9.07
N ASP A 12 12.23 6.95 8.08
CA ASP A 12 11.73 7.16 6.73
C ASP A 12 10.22 7.00 6.64
N PHE A 13 9.62 6.11 7.43
CA PHE A 13 8.17 6.03 7.52
C PHE A 13 7.56 7.29 8.16
N ILE A 14 8.08 7.71 9.32
CA ILE A 14 7.56 8.84 10.10
C ILE A 14 7.58 10.16 9.30
N PHE A 15 8.60 10.34 8.46
CA PHE A 15 8.77 11.55 7.66
C PHE A 15 8.30 11.41 6.21
N ASP A 16 7.47 10.40 5.90
CA ASP A 16 6.92 10.14 4.55
C ASP A 16 8.01 10.06 3.45
N ARG A 17 9.10 9.34 3.73
CA ARG A 17 10.23 9.11 2.82
C ARG A 17 10.31 7.68 2.29
N ILE A 18 9.42 6.78 2.69
CA ILE A 18 9.32 5.45 2.08
C ILE A 18 8.50 5.57 0.80
N GLU A 19 9.07 5.15 -0.32
CA GLU A 19 8.34 5.11 -1.58
C GLU A 19 7.13 4.17 -1.51
N TYR A 20 6.01 4.59 -2.11
CA TYR A 20 4.76 3.84 -2.23
C TYR A 20 4.94 2.59 -3.11
N SER A 21 5.57 1.57 -2.54
CA SER A 21 6.17 0.42 -3.22
C SER A 21 6.04 -0.85 -2.36
N GLU A 22 6.68 -1.95 -2.81
CA GLU A 22 6.77 -3.19 -2.03
C GLU A 22 7.51 -2.97 -0.69
N ASP A 23 8.43 -2.01 -0.61
CA ASP A 23 9.13 -1.68 0.64
C ASP A 23 8.19 -1.17 1.74
N LEU A 24 7.23 -0.30 1.38
CA LEU A 24 6.22 0.21 2.31
C LEU A 24 5.29 -0.91 2.76
N GLU A 25 4.89 -1.78 1.85
CA GLU A 25 4.07 -2.93 2.17
C GLU A 25 4.78 -3.87 3.16
N ASP A 26 6.04 -4.20 2.89
CA ASP A 26 6.87 -5.04 3.75
C ASP A 26 7.06 -4.42 5.14
N PHE A 27 7.17 -3.10 5.21
CA PHE A 27 7.31 -2.35 6.46
C PHE A 27 6.04 -2.45 7.30
N LEU A 28 4.88 -2.15 6.69
CA LEU A 28 3.58 -2.20 7.36
C LEU A 28 3.21 -3.61 7.79
N SER A 29 3.51 -4.62 6.98
CA SER A 29 3.29 -6.03 7.32
C SER A 29 4.14 -6.42 8.52
N HIS A 30 5.43 -6.04 8.53
CA HIS A 30 6.32 -6.36 9.65
C HIS A 30 5.88 -5.67 10.95
N ALA A 31 5.49 -4.39 10.89
CA ALA A 31 4.94 -3.69 12.05
C ALA A 31 3.74 -4.46 12.64
N LYS A 32 2.79 -4.90 11.81
CA LYS A 32 1.59 -5.62 12.26
C LYS A 32 1.89 -7.00 12.88
N GLU A 33 2.94 -7.67 12.41
CA GLU A 33 3.28 -9.04 12.84
C GLU A 33 4.28 -9.09 14.01
N CYS A 34 5.17 -8.10 14.13
CA CYS A 34 6.19 -8.03 15.15
C CYS A 34 5.84 -6.99 16.22
N LYS A 35 5.40 -7.48 17.38
CA LYS A 35 5.02 -6.63 18.53
C LYS A 35 6.13 -5.64 18.93
N ASP A 36 7.36 -6.11 19.06
CA ASP A 36 8.48 -5.27 19.51
C ASP A 36 8.76 -4.12 18.52
N CYS A 37 8.69 -4.40 17.22
CA CYS A 37 8.85 -3.39 16.18
C CYS A 37 7.67 -2.39 16.13
N MET A 38 6.44 -2.85 16.40
CA MET A 38 5.29 -1.94 16.54
C MET A 38 5.45 -1.00 17.74
N GLU A 39 5.87 -1.53 18.89
CA GLU A 39 6.11 -0.73 20.10
C GLU A 39 7.21 0.31 19.85
N GLU A 40 8.27 -0.07 19.14
CA GLU A 40 9.32 0.86 18.74
C GLU A 40 8.80 1.95 17.79
N LEU A 41 8.09 1.57 16.73
CA LEU A 41 7.47 2.53 15.80
C LEU A 41 6.55 3.52 16.54
N GLN A 42 5.72 3.04 17.46
CA GLN A 42 4.85 3.87 18.31
C GLN A 42 5.66 4.86 19.14
N LEU A 43 6.73 4.40 19.80
CA LEU A 43 7.58 5.25 20.61
C LEU A 43 8.19 6.39 19.78
N TYR A 44 8.80 6.06 18.64
CA TYR A 44 9.42 7.07 17.77
C TYR A 44 8.40 8.04 17.20
N TYR A 45 7.23 7.55 16.75
CA TYR A 45 6.17 8.40 16.23
C TYR A 45 5.66 9.39 17.29
N THR A 46 5.40 8.91 18.52
CA THR A 46 4.97 9.74 19.65
C THR A 46 6.01 10.82 20.01
N ILE A 47 7.30 10.49 19.98
CA ILE A 47 8.38 11.46 20.21
C ILE A 47 8.34 12.55 19.13
N HIS A 48 8.34 12.17 17.84
CA HIS A 48 8.38 13.14 16.74
C HIS A 48 7.12 14.00 16.63
N ARG A 49 5.94 13.45 16.91
CA ARG A 49 4.70 14.23 17.01
C ARG A 49 4.73 15.19 18.19
N GLY A 50 5.22 14.74 19.34
CA GLY A 50 5.35 15.58 20.53
C GLY A 50 6.37 16.71 20.40
N LEU A 51 7.39 16.54 19.55
CA LEU A 51 8.35 17.59 19.18
C LEU A 51 7.82 18.57 18.14
N GLU A 52 6.64 18.32 17.56
CA GLU A 52 6.07 19.08 16.44
C GLU A 52 6.95 19.07 15.16
N ASP A 53 7.91 18.13 15.08
CA ASP A 53 8.77 17.92 13.91
C ASP A 53 8.03 17.26 12.75
N VAL A 54 6.89 16.62 13.06
CA VAL A 54 6.01 15.93 12.11
C VAL A 54 4.60 16.52 12.24
N PRO A 55 4.04 17.10 11.16
CA PRO A 55 2.67 17.60 11.19
C PRO A 55 1.66 16.46 11.34
N ALA A 56 0.45 16.77 11.77
CA ALA A 56 -0.62 15.78 11.79
C ALA A 56 -0.84 15.23 10.35
N PRO A 57 -0.95 13.90 10.17
CA PRO A 57 -1.09 13.31 8.84
C PRO A 57 -2.42 13.66 8.16
N PHE A 58 -3.44 14.01 8.94
CA PHE A 58 -4.78 14.36 8.46
C PHE A 58 -5.20 15.74 9.00
N GLU A 59 -5.85 16.54 8.15
CA GLU A 59 -6.32 17.88 8.52
C GLU A 59 -7.34 17.82 9.67
N GLY A 60 -7.16 18.67 10.68
CA GLY A 60 -8.07 18.77 11.82
C GLY A 60 -7.85 17.75 12.92
N GLU A 61 -6.80 16.92 12.83
CA GLU A 61 -6.48 15.89 13.82
C GLU A 61 -5.38 16.28 14.80
N GLU A 62 -4.98 17.56 14.84
CA GLU A 62 -3.85 18.04 15.65
C GLU A 62 -3.94 17.72 17.16
N THR A 63 -5.14 17.46 17.68
CA THR A 63 -5.38 17.12 19.09
C THR A 63 -5.56 15.63 19.35
N LYS A 64 -5.49 14.76 18.32
CA LYS A 64 -5.58 13.31 18.52
C LYS A 64 -4.34 12.81 19.25
N LYS A 65 -4.48 11.65 19.88
CA LYS A 65 -3.33 10.96 20.49
C LYS A 65 -2.47 10.36 19.38
N ALA A 66 -1.15 10.46 19.53
CA ALA A 66 -0.19 9.95 18.56
C ALA A 66 -0.40 8.46 18.24
N GLU A 67 -0.80 7.64 19.24
CA GLU A 67 -1.07 6.23 19.00
C GLU A 67 -2.28 6.00 18.08
N GLU A 68 -3.35 6.79 18.25
CA GLU A 68 -4.55 6.71 17.42
C GLU A 68 -4.25 7.21 15.99
N GLU A 69 -3.52 8.32 15.87
CA GLU A 69 -3.09 8.86 14.56
C GLU A 69 -2.20 7.87 13.79
N LEU A 70 -1.25 7.22 14.47
CA LEU A 70 -0.38 6.23 13.84
C LEU A 70 -1.18 5.04 13.32
N GLN A 71 -2.17 4.59 14.09
CA GLN A 71 -3.05 3.50 13.67
C GLN A 71 -3.84 3.87 12.42
N ASP A 72 -4.43 5.07 12.40
CA ASP A 72 -5.16 5.61 11.25
C ASP A 72 -4.24 5.74 10.01
N LEU A 73 -2.99 6.17 10.21
CA LEU A 73 -1.99 6.29 9.14
C LEU A 73 -1.60 4.92 8.57
N ILE A 74 -1.38 3.92 9.43
CA ILE A 74 -1.09 2.54 9.01
C ILE A 74 -2.26 1.95 8.23
N GLU A 75 -3.49 2.19 8.68
CA GLU A 75 -4.71 1.75 7.99
C GLU A 75 -4.85 2.40 6.62
N TYR A 76 -4.65 3.73 6.54
CA TYR A 76 -4.66 4.48 5.28
C TYR A 76 -3.71 3.89 4.24
N TYR A 77 -2.45 3.61 4.61
CA TYR A 77 -1.49 3.05 3.67
C TYR A 77 -1.84 1.61 3.28
N ASP A 78 -2.37 0.81 4.20
CA ASP A 78 -2.82 -0.55 3.89
C ASP A 78 -3.94 -0.54 2.86
N GLU A 79 -4.96 0.30 3.06
CA GLU A 79 -6.06 0.47 2.11
C GLU A 79 -5.57 0.96 0.75
N TYR A 80 -4.65 1.93 0.74
CA TYR A 80 -4.04 2.45 -0.48
C TYR A 80 -3.35 1.33 -1.28
N LEU A 81 -2.50 0.54 -0.62
CA LEU A 81 -1.76 -0.57 -1.24
C LEU A 81 -2.71 -1.67 -1.73
N GLN A 82 -3.71 -2.04 -0.93
CA GLN A 82 -4.73 -3.02 -1.31
C GLN A 82 -5.53 -2.56 -2.54
N ARG A 83 -5.90 -1.28 -2.59
CA ARG A 83 -6.60 -0.69 -3.73
C ARG A 83 -5.73 -0.71 -4.97
N GLN A 84 -4.45 -0.33 -4.86
CA GLN A 84 -3.51 -0.38 -5.97
C GLN A 84 -3.35 -1.81 -6.54
N LYS A 85 -3.24 -2.82 -5.68
CA LYS A 85 -3.21 -4.23 -6.08
C LYS A 85 -4.49 -4.67 -6.78
N SER A 86 -5.64 -4.27 -6.26
CA SER A 86 -6.94 -4.60 -6.83
C SER A 86 -7.11 -4.02 -8.23
N TYR A 87 -6.67 -2.78 -8.46
CA TYR A 87 -6.62 -2.18 -9.80
C TYR A 87 -5.69 -2.93 -10.75
N LYS A 88 -4.47 -3.29 -10.32
CA LYS A 88 -3.54 -4.07 -11.15
C LYS A 88 -4.13 -5.44 -11.55
N LYS A 89 -4.81 -6.12 -10.62
CA LYS A 89 -5.53 -7.38 -10.89
C LYS A 89 -6.67 -7.18 -11.89
N ALA A 90 -7.52 -6.16 -11.67
CA ALA A 90 -8.63 -5.84 -12.56
C ALA A 90 -8.17 -5.50 -13.98
N ALA A 91 -7.09 -4.73 -14.12
CA ALA A 91 -6.49 -4.40 -15.41
C ALA A 91 -5.94 -5.63 -16.16
N ARG A 92 -5.30 -6.56 -15.45
CA ARG A 92 -4.84 -7.83 -16.06
C ARG A 92 -6.03 -8.66 -16.57
N ILE A 93 -7.10 -8.75 -15.78
CA ILE A 93 -8.32 -9.47 -16.16
C ILE A 93 -8.98 -8.82 -17.37
N SER A 94 -9.06 -7.49 -17.42
CA SER A 94 -9.68 -6.78 -18.54
C SER A 94 -8.91 -6.98 -19.85
N ILE A 95 -7.57 -6.95 -19.82
CA ILE A 95 -6.74 -7.24 -20.99
C ILE A 95 -6.99 -8.65 -21.52
N ILE A 96 -7.01 -9.66 -20.64
CA ILE A 96 -7.27 -11.06 -21.04
C ILE A 96 -8.67 -11.19 -21.67
N ALA A 97 -9.69 -10.56 -21.08
CA ALA A 97 -11.05 -10.58 -21.61
C ALA A 97 -11.14 -9.94 -23.00
N ILE A 98 -10.48 -8.80 -23.22
CA ILE A 98 -10.43 -8.13 -24.53
C ILE A 98 -9.76 -9.03 -25.58
N LEU A 99 -8.61 -9.64 -25.24
CA LEU A 99 -7.90 -10.55 -26.14
C LEU A 99 -8.76 -11.76 -26.52
N ALA A 100 -9.49 -12.34 -25.56
CA ALA A 100 -10.39 -13.45 -25.82
C ALA A 100 -11.53 -13.06 -26.79
N ILE A 101 -12.10 -11.86 -26.65
CA ILE A 101 -13.12 -11.33 -27.56
C ILE A 101 -12.55 -11.16 -28.97
N VAL A 102 -11.36 -10.56 -29.11
CA VAL A 102 -10.70 -10.35 -30.41
C VAL A 102 -10.37 -11.68 -31.11
N LEU A 103 -9.88 -12.67 -30.38
CA LEU A 103 -9.59 -13.99 -30.95
C LEU A 103 -10.88 -14.71 -31.39
N SER A 104 -11.96 -14.53 -30.64
CA SER A 104 -13.27 -15.12 -30.95
C SER A 104 -13.91 -14.49 -32.19
N THR A 105 -13.78 -13.18 -32.37
CA THR A 105 -14.25 -12.49 -33.58
C THR A 105 -13.40 -12.85 -34.81
N PHE A 106 -12.08 -12.93 -34.64
CA PHE A 106 -11.17 -13.32 -35.71
C PHE A 106 -11.43 -14.75 -36.20
N SER A 107 -11.61 -15.70 -35.27
CA SER A 107 -11.93 -17.09 -35.62
C SER A 107 -13.28 -17.20 -36.34
N TYR A 108 -14.31 -16.47 -35.90
CA TYR A 108 -15.60 -16.41 -36.57
C TYR A 108 -15.48 -15.90 -38.01
N VAL A 109 -14.71 -14.83 -38.24
CA VAL A 109 -14.50 -14.27 -39.58
C VAL A 109 -13.77 -15.27 -40.49
N ILE A 110 -12.73 -15.95 -39.99
CA ILE A 110 -12.00 -16.99 -40.76
C ILE A 110 -12.93 -18.13 -41.15
N VAL A 111 -13.68 -18.69 -40.20
CA VAL A 111 -14.62 -19.80 -40.45
C VAL A 111 -15.64 -19.39 -41.52
N LYS A 112 -16.16 -18.16 -41.45
CA LYS A 112 -17.10 -17.63 -42.43
C LYS A 112 -16.49 -17.48 -43.82
N ILE A 113 -15.21 -17.07 -43.94
CA ILE A 113 -14.50 -16.95 -45.22
C ILE A 113 -14.20 -18.33 -45.82
N ILE A 114 -13.92 -19.36 -45.01
CA ILE A 114 -13.61 -20.70 -45.51
C ILE A 114 -14.87 -21.45 -45.96
N LEU A 115 -16.01 -21.24 -45.27
CA LEU A 115 -17.26 -21.96 -45.53
C LEU A 115 -18.12 -21.35 -46.66
N PHE A 116 -17.78 -20.16 -47.17
CA PHE A 116 -18.52 -19.45 -48.22
C PHE A 116 -17.61 -19.12 -49.40
#